data_AF-A0A3G2G7I1-F1
#
_entry.id   AF-A0A3G2G7I1-F1
#
_cell.length_a   1.000
_cell.length_b   1.000
_cell.length_c   1.000
_cell.angle_alpha   90.00
_cell.angle_beta   90.00
_cell.angle_gamma   90.00
#
_symmetry.space_group_name_H-M   'P 1'
#
loop_
_entity.id
_entity.type
_entity.pdbx_description
1 polymer ?
#
loop_
_entity_poly.entity_id
_entity_poly.type
_entity_poly.pdbx_seq_one_letter_code
_entity_poly.pdbx_strand_id
1 'polypeptide(L)'
;MNSLFDPAKANIKPLITGGLYTAVNNAAGETGIALKRESNGTITNEILPYTPNPNGENPSIRVKTGGSYYSAIHSHPKEAYSMFSWSDVYSLYKLEMGTAPHNTRQSSFLLVCEDDSGVKQTYAIVFENTGLMMEDFFSNPENIGCTQQEIKDKMDGELELQYYEESRKANPNYERVFLQLNYGTNIGLYKTNSDLTSWQKLSINSNSDTSIVTPTNCN
;
A
#
# COMPACT_ATOMS: atom_id res chain seq x y z
N MET A 1 8.29 10.83 -3.29
CA MET A 1 8.75 9.69 -2.45
C MET A 1 10.16 9.86 -1.89
N ASN A 2 11.13 10.48 -2.59
CA ASN A 2 12.52 10.63 -2.08
C ASN A 2 12.64 11.36 -0.71
N SER A 3 11.67 12.19 -0.33
CA SER A 3 11.63 12.85 0.98
C SER A 3 11.30 11.93 2.16
N LEU A 4 10.79 10.71 1.91
CA LEU A 4 10.41 9.78 2.97
C LEU A 4 11.65 9.18 3.66
N PHE A 5 12.67 8.82 2.89
CA PHE A 5 13.91 8.23 3.40
C PHE A 5 15.00 9.25 3.75
N ASP A 6 14.80 10.51 3.38
CA ASP A 6 15.72 11.61 3.67
C ASP A 6 15.87 11.80 5.20
N PRO A 7 17.10 11.64 5.75
CA PRO A 7 17.35 11.79 7.18
C PRO A 7 17.04 13.18 7.74
N ALA A 8 17.05 14.22 6.89
CA ALA A 8 16.70 15.58 7.27
C ALA A 8 15.19 15.87 7.19
N LYS A 9 14.38 14.88 6.78
CA LYS A 9 12.92 15.01 6.62
C LYS A 9 12.19 13.95 7.43
N ALA A 10 11.49 13.03 6.79
CA ALA A 10 10.65 12.04 7.48
C ALA A 10 11.50 10.95 8.16
N ASN A 11 12.68 10.65 7.59
CA ASN A 11 13.63 9.65 8.10
C ASN A 11 12.96 8.34 8.53
N ILE A 12 12.11 7.76 7.68
CA ILE A 12 11.33 6.56 8.07
C ILE A 12 12.15 5.26 8.03
N LYS A 13 13.36 5.29 7.47
CA LYS A 13 14.22 4.12 7.32
C LYS A 13 14.46 3.37 8.64
N PRO A 14 14.88 4.02 9.76
CA PRO A 14 15.04 3.35 11.04
C PRO A 14 13.73 2.76 11.61
N LEU A 15 12.58 3.39 11.32
CA LEU A 15 11.28 2.91 11.77
C LEU A 15 10.87 1.63 11.03
N ILE A 16 11.19 1.55 9.74
CA ILE A 16 10.97 0.34 8.93
C ILE A 16 11.92 -0.77 9.37
N THR A 17 13.24 -0.51 9.38
CA THR A 17 14.24 -1.56 9.60
C THR A 17 14.31 -2.03 11.05
N GLY A 18 14.12 -1.13 12.02
CA GLY A 18 14.15 -1.47 13.45
C GLY A 18 12.79 -1.89 14.01
N GLY A 19 11.70 -1.32 13.49
CA GLY A 19 10.34 -1.56 13.98
C GLY A 19 9.59 -2.58 13.14
N LEU A 20 9.22 -2.20 11.91
CA LEU A 20 8.29 -2.97 11.08
C LEU A 20 8.86 -4.32 10.62
N TYR A 21 10.14 -4.40 10.24
CA TYR A 21 10.76 -5.70 9.89
C TYR A 21 10.76 -6.70 11.05
N THR A 22 10.86 -6.21 12.29
CA THR A 22 10.72 -7.04 13.49
C THR A 22 9.28 -7.53 13.66
N ALA A 23 8.30 -6.68 13.39
CA ALA A 23 6.88 -7.03 13.51
C ALA A 23 6.46 -8.11 12.51
N VAL A 24 6.89 -8.01 11.24
CA VAL A 24 6.62 -9.03 10.21
C VAL A 24 7.06 -10.44 10.67
N ASN A 25 8.10 -10.56 11.48
CA ASN A 25 8.62 -11.85 11.94
C ASN A 25 7.93 -12.44 13.18
N ASN A 26 7.32 -11.60 14.00
CA ASN A 26 7.05 -11.94 15.41
C ASN A 26 5.58 -11.86 15.81
N ALA A 27 4.69 -11.49 14.89
CA ALA A 27 3.31 -11.21 15.22
C ALA A 27 2.36 -11.75 14.16
N ALA A 28 1.35 -12.52 14.61
CA ALA A 28 0.19 -12.86 13.81
C ALA A 28 -0.74 -11.63 13.74
N GLY A 29 -0.26 -10.51 13.23
CA GLY A 29 -0.98 -9.23 13.26
C GLY A 29 -0.18 -8.11 12.63
N GLU A 30 -0.81 -6.95 12.52
CA GLU A 30 -0.20 -5.79 11.88
C GLU A 30 0.19 -4.71 12.90
N THR A 31 1.27 -4.00 12.60
CA THR A 31 1.54 -2.69 13.19
C THR A 31 1.78 -1.69 12.07
N GLY A 32 1.73 -0.40 12.40
CA GLY A 32 1.92 0.64 11.42
C GLY A 32 2.42 1.94 12.00
N ILE A 33 2.62 2.90 11.11
CA ILE A 33 3.14 4.23 11.39
C ILE A 33 2.29 5.20 10.58
N ALA A 34 1.78 6.26 11.21
CA ALA A 34 1.16 7.37 10.52
C ALA A 34 2.16 8.53 10.40
N LEU A 35 2.18 9.20 9.25
CA LEU A 35 3.02 10.36 8.98
C LEU A 35 2.16 11.61 8.83
N LYS A 36 2.56 12.66 9.54
CA LYS A 36 1.99 14.00 9.43
C LYS A 36 2.96 14.93 8.76
N ARG A 37 2.44 15.83 7.93
CA ARG A 37 3.19 16.97 7.39
C ARG A 37 2.42 18.24 7.67
N GLU A 38 3.04 19.14 8.43
CA GLU A 38 2.47 20.44 8.76
C GLU A 38 2.67 21.43 7.60
N SER A 39 1.94 22.54 7.61
CA SER A 39 2.00 23.56 6.55
C SER A 39 3.38 24.22 6.41
N ASN A 40 4.18 24.22 7.48
CA ASN A 40 5.57 24.68 7.47
C ASN A 40 6.56 23.61 6.92
N GLY A 41 6.07 22.45 6.48
CA GLY A 41 6.87 21.36 5.93
C GLY A 41 7.46 20.39 6.98
N THR A 42 7.23 20.63 8.27
CA THR A 42 7.68 19.72 9.35
C THR A 42 6.96 18.38 9.20
N ILE A 43 7.72 17.30 9.22
CA ILE A 43 7.18 15.93 9.18
C ILE A 43 7.35 15.29 10.54
N THR A 44 6.28 14.69 11.06
CA THR A 44 6.30 13.88 12.28
C THR A 44 5.71 12.50 12.01
N ASN A 45 6.03 11.54 12.88
CA ASN A 45 5.51 10.19 12.80
C ASN A 45 4.86 9.79 14.13
N GLU A 46 3.91 8.85 14.04
CA GLU A 46 3.25 8.25 15.18
C GLU A 46 3.16 6.73 14.96
N ILE A 47 3.63 5.94 15.92
CA ILE A 47 3.48 4.48 15.90
C ILE A 47 2.01 4.16 16.21
N LEU A 48 1.40 3.38 15.34
CA LEU A 48 0.03 2.90 15.49
C LEU A 48 0.00 1.65 16.37
N PRO A 49 -1.07 1.47 17.16
CA PRO A 49 -1.21 0.29 18.00
C PRO A 49 -1.20 -0.99 17.15
N TYR A 50 -0.63 -2.05 17.71
CA TYR A 50 -0.66 -3.38 17.13
C TYR A 50 -2.11 -3.90 17.05
N THR A 51 -2.51 -4.38 15.88
CA THR A 51 -3.79 -5.07 15.66
C THR A 51 -3.53 -6.57 15.57
N PRO A 52 -3.92 -7.37 16.58
CA PRO A 52 -3.75 -8.83 16.52
C PRO A 52 -4.70 -9.45 15.49
N ASN A 53 -4.33 -10.62 14.98
CA ASN A 53 -5.21 -11.58 14.30
C ASN A 53 -5.52 -12.78 15.22
N PRO A 54 -6.37 -12.63 16.24
CA PRO A 54 -6.61 -13.72 17.19
C PRO A 54 -7.48 -14.86 16.61
N ASN A 55 -8.15 -14.66 15.48
CA ASN A 55 -9.21 -15.56 14.98
C ASN A 55 -9.09 -15.94 13.49
N GLY A 56 -7.97 -15.66 12.84
CA GLY A 56 -7.85 -15.81 11.38
C GLY A 56 -8.57 -14.72 10.57
N GLU A 57 -8.99 -13.62 11.21
CA GLU A 57 -9.49 -12.42 10.52
C GLU A 57 -8.32 -11.61 9.97
N ASN A 58 -8.44 -11.03 8.78
CA ASN A 58 -7.38 -10.18 8.22
C ASN A 58 -7.09 -9.01 9.18
N PRO A 59 -5.92 -9.01 9.87
CA PRO A 59 -5.60 -7.93 10.78
C PRO A 59 -5.49 -6.65 9.95
N SER A 60 -6.10 -5.56 10.41
CA SER A 60 -6.06 -4.29 9.70
C SER A 60 -5.76 -3.17 10.67
N ILE A 61 -4.68 -2.45 10.43
CA ILE A 61 -4.44 -1.21 11.16
C ILE A 61 -5.49 -0.15 10.83
N ARG A 62 -5.97 0.58 11.84
CA ARG A 62 -6.80 1.75 11.60
C ARG A 62 -5.92 2.92 11.15
N VAL A 63 -5.84 3.13 9.84
CA VAL A 63 -5.12 4.26 9.25
C VAL A 63 -5.74 5.58 9.73
N LYS A 64 -4.89 6.47 10.25
CA LYS A 64 -5.30 7.81 10.65
C LYS A 64 -5.37 8.71 9.43
N THR A 65 -6.52 9.33 9.23
CA THR A 65 -6.77 10.29 8.13
C THR A 65 -7.22 11.63 8.70
N GLY A 66 -7.21 12.68 7.88
CA GLY A 66 -7.64 14.03 8.30
C GLY A 66 -6.47 14.98 8.58
N GLY A 67 -6.63 16.26 8.24
CA GLY A 67 -5.70 17.32 8.64
C GLY A 67 -4.27 17.06 8.15
N SER A 68 -3.29 17.13 9.03
CA SER A 68 -1.87 16.99 8.63
C SER A 68 -1.45 15.56 8.28
N TYR A 69 -2.27 14.53 8.51
CA TYR A 69 -1.95 13.16 8.08
C TYR A 69 -1.94 13.08 6.54
N TYR A 70 -0.86 12.58 5.98
CA TYR A 70 -0.71 12.46 4.51
C TYR A 70 -0.23 11.08 4.09
N SER A 71 0.44 10.33 4.95
CA SER A 71 0.96 9.00 4.61
C SER A 71 0.85 8.05 5.80
N ALA A 72 0.83 6.75 5.50
CA ALA A 72 0.96 5.71 6.51
C ALA A 72 1.73 4.52 5.96
N ILE A 73 2.28 3.75 6.87
CA ILE A 73 3.07 2.54 6.61
C ILE A 73 2.48 1.44 7.48
N HIS A 74 2.23 0.26 6.95
CA HIS A 74 1.86 -0.91 7.75
C HIS A 74 2.69 -2.12 7.41
N SER A 75 2.59 -3.13 8.27
CA SER A 75 3.25 -4.42 8.08
C SER A 75 2.22 -5.49 7.83
N HIS A 76 2.49 -6.39 6.89
CA HIS A 76 1.78 -7.66 6.79
C HIS A 76 2.54 -8.73 7.60
N PRO A 77 1.85 -9.57 8.37
CA PRO A 77 2.46 -10.75 8.96
C PRO A 77 2.82 -11.78 7.87
N LYS A 78 3.63 -12.80 8.21
CA LYS A 78 4.08 -13.82 7.23
C LYS A 78 2.95 -14.61 6.58
N GLU A 79 1.83 -14.75 7.29
CA GLU A 79 0.68 -15.52 6.83
C GLU A 79 -0.21 -14.75 5.85
N ALA A 80 -0.01 -13.43 5.72
CA ALA A 80 -0.72 -12.61 4.75
C ALA A 80 0.03 -12.56 3.41
N TYR A 81 -0.69 -12.28 2.33
CA TYR A 81 -0.07 -12.09 1.02
C TYR A 81 0.94 -10.94 1.07
N SER A 82 2.09 -11.11 0.41
CA SER A 82 3.17 -10.14 0.42
C SER A 82 2.91 -8.92 -0.48
N MET A 83 1.67 -8.45 -0.58
CA MET A 83 1.22 -7.36 -1.44
C MET A 83 -0.04 -6.70 -0.89
N PHE A 84 -0.31 -5.46 -1.33
CA PHE A 84 -1.46 -4.68 -0.88
C PHE A 84 -2.81 -5.36 -1.18
N SER A 85 -3.77 -5.15 -0.29
CA SER A 85 -5.20 -5.42 -0.48
C SER A 85 -5.91 -4.24 -1.17
N TRP A 86 -7.18 -4.39 -1.52
CA TRP A 86 -7.97 -3.26 -2.02
C TRP A 86 -8.37 -2.31 -0.87
N SER A 87 -8.54 -2.84 0.34
CA SER A 87 -8.63 -2.07 1.58
C SER A 87 -7.49 -1.06 1.75
N ASP A 88 -6.28 -1.41 1.32
CA ASP A 88 -5.13 -0.52 1.35
C ASP A 88 -5.26 0.62 0.32
N VAL A 89 -5.74 0.30 -0.89
CA VAL A 89 -6.07 1.31 -1.92
C VAL A 89 -7.16 2.26 -1.42
N TYR A 90 -8.19 1.73 -0.76
CA TYR A 90 -9.22 2.56 -0.15
C TYR A 90 -8.69 3.42 1.02
N SER A 91 -7.71 2.92 1.76
CA SER A 91 -7.03 3.69 2.80
C SER A 91 -6.20 4.84 2.23
N LEU A 92 -5.51 4.62 1.10
CA LEU A 92 -4.86 5.68 0.33
C LEU A 92 -5.88 6.74 -0.13
N TYR A 93 -7.03 6.32 -0.66
CA TYR A 93 -8.10 7.24 -1.04
C TYR A 93 -8.59 8.10 0.14
N LYS A 94 -8.88 7.49 1.29
CA LYS A 94 -9.28 8.23 2.49
C LYS A 94 -8.19 9.16 3.02
N LEU A 95 -6.91 8.81 2.86
CA LEU A 95 -5.79 9.68 3.20
C LEU A 95 -5.80 10.94 2.32
N GLU A 96 -5.85 10.77 0.99
CA GLU A 96 -5.83 11.87 0.02
C GLU A 96 -7.04 12.80 0.22
N MET A 97 -8.24 12.23 0.36
CA MET A 97 -9.47 13.02 0.53
C MET A 97 -9.59 13.71 1.89
N GLY A 98 -8.91 13.18 2.91
CA GLY A 98 -8.91 13.74 4.25
C GLY A 98 -7.77 14.71 4.53
N THR A 99 -6.73 14.74 3.71
CA THR A 99 -5.53 15.53 4.00
C THR A 99 -5.77 17.03 3.86
N ALA A 100 -5.00 17.83 4.59
CA ALA A 100 -5.03 19.28 4.52
C ALA A 100 -4.52 19.77 3.14
N PRO A 101 -4.97 20.93 2.65
CA PRO A 101 -4.63 21.42 1.31
C PRO A 101 -3.13 21.50 0.98
N HIS A 102 -2.28 21.73 1.98
CA HIS A 102 -0.82 21.79 1.78
C HIS A 102 -0.16 20.41 1.52
N ASN A 103 -0.92 19.33 1.64
CA ASN A 103 -0.51 17.94 1.41
C ASN A 103 -1.24 17.28 0.23
N THR A 104 -2.11 18.00 -0.49
CA THR A 104 -2.81 17.46 -1.66
C THR A 104 -1.83 16.87 -2.67
N ARG A 105 -2.14 15.68 -3.18
CA ARG A 105 -1.31 14.84 -4.07
C ARG A 105 0.03 14.41 -3.50
N GLN A 106 0.18 14.47 -2.18
CA GLN A 106 1.36 13.95 -1.49
C GLN A 106 1.06 12.62 -0.78
N SER A 107 -0.19 12.15 -0.84
CA SER A 107 -0.54 10.94 -0.12
C SER A 107 0.12 9.70 -0.67
N SER A 108 0.57 8.86 0.27
CA SER A 108 1.19 7.58 -0.02
C SER A 108 0.86 6.59 1.07
N PHE A 109 0.70 5.34 0.69
CA PHE A 109 0.44 4.25 1.62
C PHE A 109 1.46 3.15 1.38
N LEU A 110 2.20 2.77 2.42
CA LEU A 110 3.36 1.90 2.30
C LEU A 110 3.11 0.57 3.00
N LEU A 111 3.62 -0.50 2.40
CA LEU A 111 3.55 -1.85 2.93
C LEU A 111 4.96 -2.37 3.19
N VAL A 112 5.14 -2.98 4.35
CA VAL A 112 6.31 -3.75 4.73
C VAL A 112 5.91 -5.21 4.92
N CYS A 113 6.51 -6.11 4.16
CA CYS A 113 6.16 -7.54 4.18
C CYS A 113 7.40 -8.42 4.01
N GLU A 114 7.20 -9.73 4.08
CA GLU A 114 8.17 -10.75 3.66
C GLU A 114 7.59 -11.46 2.43
N ASP A 115 8.38 -11.65 1.38
CA ASP A 115 7.96 -12.44 0.21
C ASP A 115 8.14 -13.95 0.43
N ASP A 116 7.65 -14.75 -0.51
CA ASP A 116 7.73 -16.21 -0.46
C ASP A 116 9.18 -16.75 -0.41
N SER A 117 10.19 -15.91 -0.74
CA SER A 117 11.61 -16.23 -0.63
C SER A 117 12.23 -15.84 0.72
N GLY A 118 11.43 -15.33 1.66
CA GLY A 118 11.88 -14.88 2.96
C GLY A 118 12.55 -13.50 2.94
N VAL A 119 12.46 -12.76 1.83
CA VAL A 119 13.10 -11.45 1.68
C VAL A 119 12.14 -10.36 2.14
N LYS A 120 12.63 -9.43 2.98
CA LYS A 120 11.84 -8.26 3.37
C LYS A 120 11.65 -7.34 2.18
N GLN A 121 10.40 -6.99 1.92
CA GLN A 121 10.02 -6.07 0.87
C GLN A 121 9.41 -4.81 1.47
N THR A 122 9.53 -3.72 0.73
CA THR A 122 8.85 -2.47 1.06
C THR A 122 8.29 -1.86 -0.21
N TYR A 123 6.98 -1.65 -0.20
CA TYR A 123 6.21 -1.13 -1.31
C TYR A 123 5.55 0.19 -0.92
N ALA A 124 5.16 0.96 -1.93
CA ALA A 124 4.31 2.12 -1.79
C ALA A 124 3.25 2.13 -2.90
N ILE A 125 2.05 2.57 -2.56
CA ILE A 125 1.04 3.01 -3.51
C ILE A 125 0.83 4.53 -3.39
N VAL A 126 0.63 5.17 -4.53
CA VAL A 126 0.37 6.61 -4.66
C VAL A 126 -0.63 6.86 -5.78
N PHE A 127 -1.28 8.02 -5.76
CA PHE A 127 -2.05 8.49 -6.90
C PHE A 127 -1.14 9.13 -7.96
N GLU A 128 -1.29 8.68 -9.19
CA GLU A 128 -0.66 9.19 -10.39
C GLU A 128 -1.54 10.25 -11.07
N ASN A 129 -0.97 11.02 -11.99
CA ASN A 129 -1.70 12.05 -12.75
C ASN A 129 -2.41 11.51 -14.00
N THR A 130 -2.47 10.19 -14.19
CA THR A 130 -2.99 9.53 -15.40
C THR A 130 -3.80 8.30 -15.02
N GLY A 131 -4.80 7.95 -15.84
CA GLY A 131 -5.66 6.78 -15.62
C GLY A 131 -6.98 7.15 -14.95
N LEU A 132 -7.83 6.15 -14.76
CA LEU A 132 -9.12 6.29 -14.08
C LEU A 132 -8.92 6.56 -12.58
N MET A 133 -9.70 7.48 -12.03
CA MET A 133 -9.66 7.83 -10.61
C MET A 133 -10.49 6.85 -9.78
N MET A 134 -10.25 6.81 -8.46
CA MET A 134 -11.03 5.97 -7.55
C MET A 134 -12.51 6.36 -7.50
N GLU A 135 -12.80 7.65 -7.70
CA GLU A 135 -14.15 8.17 -7.83
C GLU A 135 -14.90 7.58 -9.04
N ASP A 136 -14.18 7.22 -10.11
CA ASP A 136 -14.77 6.55 -11.28
C ASP A 136 -15.23 5.13 -10.93
N PHE A 137 -14.51 4.43 -10.04
CA PHE A 137 -14.95 3.12 -9.53
C PHE A 137 -16.24 3.24 -8.72
N PHE A 138 -16.31 4.24 -7.82
CA PHE A 138 -17.50 4.44 -6.99
C PHE A 138 -18.73 4.88 -7.78
N SER A 139 -18.53 5.53 -8.92
CA SER A 139 -19.60 6.01 -9.80
C SER A 139 -19.90 5.07 -10.97
N ASN A 140 -19.23 3.92 -11.06
CA ASN A 140 -19.50 2.91 -12.09
C ASN A 140 -20.97 2.47 -12.04
N PRO A 141 -21.69 2.39 -13.18
CA PRO A 141 -23.07 1.91 -13.25
C PRO A 141 -23.33 0.57 -12.55
N GLU A 142 -22.34 -0.34 -12.52
CA GLU A 142 -22.44 -1.64 -11.84
C GLU A 142 -22.50 -1.53 -10.31
N ASN A 143 -22.09 -0.38 -9.76
CA ASN A 143 -22.06 -0.09 -8.32
C ASN A 143 -23.22 0.82 -7.88
N ILE A 144 -24.17 1.13 -8.76
CA ILE A 144 -25.34 1.97 -8.42
C ILE A 144 -26.13 1.30 -7.28
N GLY A 145 -26.32 2.06 -6.20
CA GLY A 145 -27.04 1.59 -5.01
C GLY A 145 -26.15 0.90 -3.97
N CYS A 146 -24.88 0.63 -4.27
CA CYS A 146 -23.91 0.13 -3.31
C CYS A 146 -23.29 1.28 -2.50
N THR A 147 -23.02 1.00 -1.22
CA THR A 147 -22.17 1.83 -0.37
C THR A 147 -20.70 1.66 -0.75
N GLN A 148 -19.85 2.64 -0.40
CA GLN A 148 -18.40 2.50 -0.61
C GLN A 148 -17.81 1.27 0.10
N GLN A 149 -18.40 0.88 1.24
CA GLN A 149 -17.97 -0.30 1.99
C GLN A 149 -18.30 -1.60 1.23
N GLU A 150 -19.47 -1.72 0.62
CA GLU A 150 -19.82 -2.89 -0.19
C GLU A 150 -18.93 -3.02 -1.43
N ILE A 151 -18.64 -1.90 -2.10
CA ILE A 151 -17.73 -1.88 -3.24
C ILE A 151 -16.33 -2.32 -2.79
N LYS A 152 -15.86 -1.80 -1.66
CA LYS A 152 -14.58 -2.19 -1.06
C LYS A 152 -14.52 -3.69 -0.78
N ASP A 153 -15.53 -4.24 -0.12
CA ASP A 153 -15.54 -5.65 0.26
C ASP A 153 -15.64 -6.58 -0.96
N LYS A 154 -16.36 -6.16 -2.00
CA LYS A 154 -16.35 -6.84 -3.32
C LYS A 154 -14.94 -6.88 -3.92
N MET A 155 -14.28 -5.72 -3.99
CA MET A 155 -12.96 -5.62 -4.60
C MET A 155 -11.86 -6.34 -3.79
N ASP A 156 -11.96 -6.32 -2.46
CA ASP A 156 -11.10 -7.13 -1.59
C ASP A 156 -11.27 -8.63 -1.89
N GLY A 157 -12.52 -9.12 -1.99
CA GLY A 157 -12.79 -10.52 -2.32
C GLY A 157 -12.28 -10.92 -3.71
N GLU A 158 -12.42 -10.05 -4.72
CA GLU A 158 -11.89 -10.29 -6.06
C GLU A 158 -10.36 -10.38 -6.06
N LEU A 159 -9.68 -9.47 -5.35
CA LEU A 159 -8.21 -9.47 -5.28
C LEU A 159 -7.69 -10.66 -4.45
N GLU A 160 -8.34 -10.96 -3.33
CA GLU A 160 -8.01 -12.11 -2.48
C GLU A 160 -8.11 -13.43 -3.25
N LEU A 161 -9.17 -13.59 -4.06
CA LEU A 161 -9.33 -14.76 -4.92
C LEU A 161 -8.19 -14.87 -5.94
N GLN A 162 -7.81 -13.76 -6.58
CA GLN A 162 -6.71 -13.75 -7.54
C GLN A 162 -5.35 -14.06 -6.89
N TYR A 163 -5.09 -13.53 -5.68
CA TYR A 163 -3.90 -13.89 -4.92
C TYR A 163 -3.91 -15.36 -4.50
N TYR A 164 -5.06 -15.89 -4.10
CA TYR A 164 -5.19 -17.31 -3.78
C TYR A 164 -4.85 -18.19 -4.99
N GLU A 165 -5.39 -17.88 -6.17
CA GLU A 165 -5.07 -18.60 -7.40
C GLU A 165 -3.59 -18.47 -7.79
N GLU A 166 -3.00 -17.29 -7.59
CA GLU A 166 -1.59 -17.03 -7.85
C GLU A 166 -0.67 -17.82 -6.92
N SER A 167 -1.02 -17.91 -5.63
CA SER A 167 -0.24 -18.63 -4.61
C SER A 167 -0.09 -20.12 -4.92
N ARG A 168 -0.98 -20.68 -5.76
CA ARG A 168 -0.95 -22.08 -6.20
C ARG A 168 -0.03 -22.34 -7.38
N LYS A 169 0.57 -21.30 -7.97
CA LYS A 169 1.52 -21.43 -9.07
C LYS A 169 2.91 -21.79 -8.53
N ALA A 170 3.73 -22.38 -9.38
CA ALA A 170 5.12 -22.73 -9.02
C ALA A 170 5.98 -21.49 -8.69
N ASN A 171 5.69 -20.34 -9.31
CA ASN A 171 6.35 -19.06 -9.05
C ASN A 171 5.28 -17.97 -8.95
N PRO A 172 4.69 -17.74 -7.76
CA PRO A 172 3.69 -16.70 -7.55
C PRO A 172 4.24 -15.30 -7.85
N ASN A 173 3.42 -14.45 -8.47
CA ASN A 173 3.73 -13.06 -8.73
C ASN A 173 2.58 -12.14 -8.31
N TYR A 174 2.53 -11.82 -7.01
CA TYR A 174 1.52 -10.93 -6.44
C TYR A 174 1.62 -9.49 -6.95
N GLU A 175 2.83 -9.02 -7.29
CA GLU A 175 3.03 -7.69 -7.91
C GLU A 175 2.26 -7.59 -9.24
N ARG A 176 2.32 -8.63 -10.08
CA ARG A 176 1.56 -8.68 -11.34
C ARG A 176 0.06 -8.66 -11.07
N VAL A 177 -0.43 -9.48 -10.15
CA VAL A 177 -1.86 -9.57 -9.84
C VAL A 177 -2.41 -8.21 -9.37
N PHE A 178 -1.69 -7.54 -8.45
CA PHE A 178 -2.06 -6.20 -8.00
C PHE A 178 -2.10 -5.18 -9.15
N LEU A 179 -1.08 -5.22 -10.02
CA LEU A 179 -0.98 -4.32 -11.18
C LEU A 179 -2.06 -4.60 -12.23
N GLN A 180 -2.52 -5.84 -12.37
CA GLN A 180 -3.62 -6.18 -13.28
C GLN A 180 -4.95 -5.63 -12.80
N LEU A 181 -5.25 -5.75 -11.51
CA LEU A 181 -6.47 -5.16 -10.93
C LEU A 181 -6.49 -3.64 -11.11
N ASN A 182 -5.32 -3.01 -11.01
CA ASN A 182 -5.14 -1.56 -11.16
C ASN A 182 -4.73 -1.15 -12.58
N TYR A 183 -4.88 -2.02 -13.58
CA TYR A 183 -4.45 -1.70 -14.93
C TYR A 183 -5.30 -0.57 -15.54
N GLY A 184 -4.66 0.56 -15.87
CA GLY A 184 -5.33 1.73 -16.42
C GLY A 184 -5.96 2.65 -15.36
N THR A 185 -5.82 2.34 -14.08
CA THR A 185 -6.19 3.26 -12.99
C THR A 185 -5.06 4.25 -12.72
N ASN A 186 -5.33 5.24 -11.86
CA ASN A 186 -4.32 6.17 -11.37
C ASN A 186 -3.57 5.66 -10.14
N ILE A 187 -3.62 4.38 -9.80
CA ILE A 187 -2.84 3.81 -8.71
C ILE A 187 -1.48 3.36 -9.23
N GLY A 188 -0.41 4.00 -8.74
CA GLY A 188 0.96 3.59 -9.02
C GLY A 188 1.48 2.64 -7.94
N LEU A 189 2.14 1.55 -8.33
CA LEU A 189 2.88 0.66 -7.42
C LEU A 189 4.38 0.95 -7.50
N TYR A 190 5.01 1.10 -6.35
CA TYR A 190 6.43 1.37 -6.23
C TYR A 190 7.07 0.40 -5.25
N LYS A 191 8.31 0.02 -5.54
CA LYS A 191 9.13 -0.86 -4.71
C LYS A 191 10.45 -0.18 -4.41
N THR A 192 10.94 -0.31 -3.19
CA THR A 192 12.27 0.18 -2.84
C THR A 192 13.28 -0.97 -2.77
N ASN A 193 14.56 -0.64 -2.94
CA ASN A 193 15.64 -1.60 -2.73
C ASN A 193 15.80 -1.95 -1.24
N SER A 194 16.54 -3.03 -0.94
CA SER A 194 16.78 -3.53 0.42
C SER A 194 17.35 -2.48 1.39
N ASP A 195 18.11 -1.51 0.87
CA ASP A 195 18.73 -0.46 1.67
C ASP A 195 17.83 0.76 1.87
N LEU A 196 16.61 0.77 1.31
CA LEU A 196 15.66 1.89 1.39
C LEU A 196 16.26 3.22 0.91
N THR A 197 16.96 3.20 -0.23
CA THR A 197 17.66 4.37 -0.79
C THR A 197 17.14 4.82 -2.15
N SER A 198 16.41 3.96 -2.86
CA SER A 198 15.88 4.25 -4.18
C SER A 198 14.50 3.64 -4.35
N TRP A 199 13.70 4.23 -5.23
CA TRP A 199 12.38 3.74 -5.60
C TRP A 199 12.36 3.35 -7.07
N GLN A 200 11.65 2.26 -7.36
CA GLN A 200 11.33 1.82 -8.70
C GLN A 200 9.81 1.79 -8.83
N LYS A 201 9.28 2.40 -9.89
CA LYS A 201 7.90 2.20 -10.31
C LYS A 201 7.79 0.82 -10.96
N LEU A 202 6.83 0.02 -10.52
CA LEU A 202 6.51 -1.25 -11.13
C LEU A 202 5.35 -1.05 -12.12
N SER A 203 5.45 -1.64 -13.30
CA SER A 203 4.40 -1.59 -14.31
C SER A 203 4.27 -2.90 -15.08
N ILE A 204 3.12 -3.09 -15.70
CA ILE A 204 2.85 -4.15 -16.68
C ILE A 204 2.47 -3.51 -18.01
N ASN A 205 2.77 -4.17 -19.13
CA ASN A 205 2.51 -3.64 -20.48
C ASN A 205 1.13 -4.01 -21.02
N SER A 206 0.43 -4.95 -20.37
CA SER A 206 -0.90 -5.41 -20.75
C SER A 206 -1.62 -5.99 -19.54
N ASN A 207 -2.95 -5.98 -19.55
CA ASN A 207 -3.76 -6.66 -18.54
C ASN A 207 -3.91 -8.15 -18.90
N SER A 208 -2.86 -8.94 -18.65
CA SER A 208 -2.84 -10.39 -18.88
C SER A 208 -2.06 -11.12 -17.79
N ASP A 209 -2.48 -12.35 -17.50
CA ASP A 209 -1.84 -13.30 -16.59
C ASP A 209 -0.40 -13.67 -16.99
N THR A 210 -0.03 -13.41 -18.25
CA THR A 210 1.33 -13.61 -18.78
C THR A 210 2.18 -12.35 -18.80
N SER A 211 1.64 -11.20 -18.36
CA SER A 211 2.37 -9.93 -18.41
C SER A 211 3.60 -9.96 -17.50
N ILE A 212 4.66 -9.26 -17.92
CA ILE A 212 5.91 -9.16 -17.16
C ILE A 212 5.90 -7.86 -16.36
N VAL A 213 6.22 -7.93 -15.06
CA VAL A 213 6.43 -6.76 -14.21
C VAL A 213 7.78 -6.13 -14.56
N THR A 214 7.76 -4.86 -14.96
CA THR A 214 8.94 -4.11 -15.36
C THR A 214 9.22 -2.98 -14.37
N PRO A 215 10.40 -2.95 -13.73
CA PRO A 215 10.80 -1.84 -12.86
C PRO A 215 11.36 -0.67 -13.68
N THR A 216 11.00 0.56 -13.29
CA THR A 216 11.58 1.80 -13.81
C THR A 216 12.09 2.66 -12.65
N ASN A 217 13.37 3.03 -12.66
CA ASN A 217 13.96 3.84 -11.60
C ASN A 217 13.32 5.24 -11.54
N CYS A 218 13.08 5.74 -10.33
CA CYS A 218 12.45 7.04 -10.07
C CYS A 218 13.42 8.07 -9.47
N ASN A 219 14.73 7.82 -9.60
CA ASN A 219 15.80 8.66 -9.05
C ASN A 219 15.84 10.03 -9.72
#